data_AF-A0A0P1BI25-F1
#
_entry.id   AF-A0A0P1BI25-F1
#
_cell.length_a   1.000
_cell.length_b   1.000
_cell.length_c   1.000
_cell.angle_alpha   90.00
_cell.angle_beta   90.00
_cell.angle_gamma   90.00
#
_symmetry.space_group_name_H-M   'P 1'
#
loop_
_entity.id
_entity.type
_entity.pdbx_description
1 polymer ?
#
loop_
_entity_poly.entity_id
_entity_poly.type
_entity_poly.pdbx_seq_one_letter_code
_entity_poly.pdbx_strand_id
1 'polypeptide(L)'
;MTKHTLIVATGGHSGLGFQTLHQLLQRAPTSLPPPYHLILFGRASSASSTGVDRLSSLCSADTASKLEYRSLDLDDLAATRSAGTLSLDLDDLAATRSAGTLLADEVKAKNWSISTLFFNAAIWPAKRESVKSHDDEGEREVDKCLAVNHIAHLLFLQPLLPLLLERAYTPDNRAPRIVFTNSSLHRRADPSTLESLFDLTKSGPEGWTGRACYSASKFIQILGARKLAERLEEQLTLRGSDAVAPELERHF
;
A
#
# COMPACT_ATOMS: atom_id res chain seq x y z
N MET A 1 9.92 -27.78 3.65
CA MET A 1 8.81 -26.88 3.23
C MET A 1 9.30 -26.01 2.09
N THR A 2 8.57 -25.93 0.97
CA THR A 2 8.86 -24.97 -0.11
C THR A 2 8.64 -23.55 0.40
N LYS A 3 9.66 -22.69 0.32
CA LYS A 3 9.59 -21.30 0.78
C LYS A 3 8.82 -20.47 -0.26
N HIS A 4 7.62 -20.02 0.07
CA HIS A 4 6.84 -19.14 -0.79
C HIS A 4 7.44 -17.72 -0.85
N THR A 5 7.42 -17.14 -2.05
CA THR A 5 7.69 -15.72 -2.27
C THR A 5 6.44 -14.93 -1.87
N LEU A 6 6.50 -14.20 -0.75
CA LEU A 6 5.36 -13.42 -0.25
C LEU A 6 5.23 -12.10 -1.01
N ILE A 7 4.08 -11.89 -1.64
CA ILE A 7 3.69 -10.67 -2.33
C ILE A 7 2.44 -10.13 -1.65
N VAL A 8 2.48 -8.88 -1.24
CA VAL A 8 1.36 -8.18 -0.62
C VAL A 8 0.91 -7.08 -1.56
N ALA A 9 -0.36 -7.06 -1.95
CA ALA A 9 -0.87 -6.12 -2.95
C ALA A 9 -2.15 -5.44 -2.49
N THR A 10 -2.33 -4.15 -2.83
CA THR A 10 -3.60 -3.42 -2.67
C THR A 10 -4.27 -3.24 -4.02
N GLY A 11 -5.60 -3.41 -4.09
CA GLY A 11 -6.37 -3.09 -5.31
C GLY A 11 -6.08 -3.99 -6.53
N GLY A 12 -5.66 -5.23 -6.31
CA GLY A 12 -5.31 -6.18 -7.38
C GLY A 12 -6.47 -6.99 -7.98
N HIS A 13 -7.72 -6.74 -7.61
CA HIS A 13 -8.88 -7.50 -8.10
C HIS A 13 -9.44 -6.97 -9.43
N SER A 14 -9.01 -5.80 -9.90
CA SER A 14 -9.48 -5.21 -11.16
C SER A 14 -8.39 -4.36 -11.84
N GLY A 15 -8.68 -3.91 -13.08
CA GLY A 15 -7.83 -2.96 -13.82
C GLY A 15 -6.38 -3.43 -13.98
N LEU A 16 -5.44 -2.48 -13.84
CA LEU A 16 -4.00 -2.72 -13.96
C LEU A 16 -3.45 -3.65 -12.89
N GLY A 17 -3.96 -3.55 -11.65
CA GLY A 17 -3.58 -4.42 -10.55
C GLY A 17 -3.86 -5.90 -10.86
N PHE A 18 -5.07 -6.19 -11.33
CA PHE A 18 -5.45 -7.53 -11.77
C PHE A 18 -4.58 -8.04 -12.91
N GLN A 19 -4.40 -7.24 -13.97
CA GLN A 19 -3.60 -7.66 -15.12
C GLN A 19 -2.14 -7.92 -14.74
N THR A 20 -1.58 -7.13 -13.82
CA THR A 20 -0.21 -7.33 -13.31
C THR A 20 -0.07 -8.66 -12.58
N LEU A 21 -0.97 -8.95 -11.62
CA LEU A 21 -0.94 -10.19 -10.85
C LEU A 21 -1.27 -11.42 -11.72
N HIS A 22 -2.22 -11.27 -12.64
CA HIS A 22 -2.61 -12.31 -13.58
C HIS A 22 -1.44 -12.71 -14.49
N GLN A 23 -0.74 -11.74 -15.09
CA GLN A 23 0.43 -12.01 -15.93
C GLN A 23 1.58 -12.61 -15.12
N LEU A 24 1.80 -12.15 -13.88
CA LEU A 24 2.81 -12.72 -12.98
C LEU A 24 2.53 -14.21 -12.71
N LEU A 25 1.28 -14.57 -12.43
CA LEU A 25 0.89 -15.96 -12.17
C LEU A 25 0.98 -16.85 -13.42
N GLN A 26 0.63 -16.31 -14.59
CA GLN A 26 0.70 -17.05 -15.85
C GLN A 26 2.13 -17.22 -16.38
N ARG A 27 2.99 -16.21 -16.18
CA ARG A 27 4.32 -16.11 -16.77
C ARG A 27 5.30 -15.53 -15.76
N ALA A 28 5.59 -16.32 -14.74
CA ALA A 28 6.55 -15.96 -13.71
C ALA A 28 7.92 -15.61 -14.33
N PRO A 29 8.48 -14.42 -14.03
CA PRO A 29 9.83 -14.10 -14.48
C PRO A 29 10.85 -14.94 -13.70
N THR A 30 11.97 -15.27 -14.34
CA THR A 30 13.07 -16.04 -13.71
C THR A 30 13.64 -15.36 -12.47
N SER A 31 13.56 -14.03 -12.40
CA SER A 31 13.98 -13.23 -11.25
C SER A 31 13.05 -13.32 -10.03
N LEU A 32 11.83 -13.82 -10.19
CA LEU A 32 10.84 -13.96 -9.12
C LEU A 32 10.04 -15.25 -9.34
N PRO A 33 10.63 -16.45 -9.17
CA PRO A 33 9.97 -17.70 -9.48
C PRO A 33 8.90 -18.08 -8.42
N PRO A 34 7.88 -18.88 -8.80
CA PRO A 34 6.91 -19.45 -7.89
C PRO A 34 7.57 -20.51 -6.95
N PRO A 35 6.90 -20.94 -5.87
CA PRO A 35 5.50 -20.64 -5.52
C PRO A 35 5.33 -19.27 -4.84
N TYR A 36 4.23 -18.58 -5.14
CA TYR A 36 3.88 -17.30 -4.51
C TYR A 36 2.91 -17.47 -3.35
N HIS A 37 3.10 -16.68 -2.31
CA HIS A 37 2.02 -16.39 -1.38
C HIS A 37 1.54 -14.97 -1.67
N LEU A 38 0.39 -14.83 -2.32
CA LEU A 38 -0.21 -13.54 -2.63
C LEU A 38 -1.24 -13.19 -1.57
N ILE A 39 -0.98 -12.15 -0.78
CA ILE A 39 -1.97 -11.52 0.10
C ILE A 39 -2.54 -10.31 -0.64
N LEU A 40 -3.79 -10.41 -1.06
CA LEU A 40 -4.50 -9.38 -1.80
C LEU A 40 -5.45 -8.63 -0.88
N PHE A 41 -5.16 -7.36 -0.64
CA PHE A 41 -6.02 -6.44 0.07
C PHE A 41 -6.95 -5.68 -0.90
N GLY A 42 -8.24 -5.67 -0.61
CA GLY A 42 -9.22 -4.83 -1.31
C GLY A 42 -10.59 -4.85 -0.63
N ARG A 43 -11.51 -4.02 -1.10
CA ARG A 43 -12.83 -3.81 -0.46
C ARG A 43 -13.58 -5.10 -0.14
N ALA A 44 -14.34 -5.16 0.95
CA ALA A 44 -15.13 -6.33 1.33
C ALA A 44 -16.06 -6.77 0.19
N SER A 45 -16.71 -5.79 -0.45
CA SER A 45 -17.57 -5.98 -1.63
C SER A 45 -16.87 -6.62 -2.84
N SER A 46 -15.54 -6.60 -2.88
CA SER A 46 -14.73 -7.13 -3.99
C SER A 46 -14.17 -8.53 -3.71
N ALA A 47 -14.40 -9.10 -2.53
CA ALA A 47 -13.90 -10.42 -2.12
C ALA A 47 -14.39 -11.56 -3.03
N SER A 48 -15.62 -11.44 -3.56
CA SER A 48 -16.21 -12.41 -4.50
C SER A 48 -16.24 -11.88 -5.94
N SER A 49 -15.31 -11.00 -6.30
CA SER A 49 -15.22 -10.49 -7.66
C SER A 49 -14.59 -11.52 -8.60
N THR A 50 -15.01 -11.51 -9.87
CA THR A 50 -14.45 -12.38 -10.92
C THR A 50 -12.93 -12.27 -11.04
N GLY A 51 -12.34 -11.12 -10.70
CA GLY A 51 -10.90 -10.96 -10.67
C GLY A 51 -10.22 -11.78 -9.58
N VAL A 52 -10.78 -11.81 -8.36
CA VAL A 52 -10.28 -12.64 -7.27
C VAL A 52 -10.40 -14.13 -7.63
N ASP A 53 -11.55 -14.54 -8.17
CA ASP A 53 -11.78 -15.93 -8.59
C ASP A 53 -10.75 -16.39 -9.64
N ARG A 54 -10.48 -15.54 -10.63
CA ARG A 54 -9.49 -15.83 -11.68
C ARG A 54 -8.08 -15.95 -11.11
N LEU A 55 -7.66 -15.03 -10.24
CA LEU A 55 -6.35 -15.11 -9.59
C LEU A 55 -6.23 -16.38 -8.72
N SER A 56 -7.30 -16.72 -7.98
CA SER A 56 -7.36 -17.93 -7.16
C SER A 56 -7.18 -19.19 -8.00
N SER A 57 -7.88 -19.28 -9.14
CA SER A 57 -7.80 -20.42 -10.05
C SER A 57 -6.37 -20.64 -10.60
N LEU A 58 -5.64 -19.56 -10.93
CA LEU A 58 -4.26 -19.64 -11.43
C LEU A 58 -3.27 -20.08 -10.33
N CYS A 59 -3.49 -19.67 -9.09
CA CYS A 59 -2.68 -20.13 -7.96
C CYS A 59 -2.81 -21.65 -7.77
N SER A 60 -4.04 -22.18 -7.87
CA SER A 60 -4.33 -23.60 -7.69
C SER A 60 -3.91 -24.50 -8.85
N ALA A 61 -3.91 -23.97 -10.09
CA ALA A 61 -3.80 -24.80 -11.28
C ALA A 61 -2.39 -25.35 -11.56
N ASP A 62 -1.29 -24.64 -11.23
CA ASP A 62 0.04 -25.08 -11.69
C ASP A 62 1.26 -24.59 -10.88
N THR A 63 1.09 -23.71 -9.90
CA THR A 63 2.25 -23.02 -9.29
C THR A 63 2.51 -23.36 -7.83
N ALA A 64 1.68 -24.20 -7.20
CA ALA A 64 1.62 -24.37 -5.73
C ALA A 64 1.55 -23.02 -4.96
N SER A 65 1.15 -21.95 -5.67
CA SER A 65 0.95 -20.63 -5.11
C SER A 65 -0.37 -20.61 -4.35
N LYS A 66 -0.50 -19.67 -3.44
CA LYS A 66 -1.73 -19.44 -2.69
C LYS A 66 -2.12 -17.98 -2.76
N LEU A 67 -3.41 -17.74 -2.90
CA LEU A 67 -4.03 -16.43 -2.81
C LEU A 67 -4.79 -16.35 -1.48
N GLU A 68 -4.55 -15.30 -0.72
CA GLU A 68 -5.33 -14.93 0.45
C GLU A 68 -5.94 -13.54 0.21
N TYR A 69 -7.27 -13.46 0.17
CA TYR A 69 -7.96 -12.18 0.08
C TYR A 69 -8.23 -11.65 1.49
N ARG A 70 -7.90 -10.38 1.73
CA ARG A 70 -8.17 -9.67 2.99
C ARG A 70 -8.95 -8.41 2.69
N SER A 71 -9.96 -8.15 3.49
CA SER A 71 -10.74 -6.94 3.30
C SER A 71 -9.87 -5.73 3.64
N LEU A 72 -9.86 -4.79 2.70
CA LEU A 72 -9.32 -3.46 2.80
C LEU A 72 -10.29 -2.53 2.07
N ASP A 73 -11.33 -2.11 2.77
CA ASP A 73 -12.21 -1.03 2.34
C ASP A 73 -11.39 0.26 2.18
N LEU A 74 -11.80 1.15 1.28
CA LEU A 74 -11.06 2.40 0.98
C LEU A 74 -12.02 3.60 1.06
N ASP A 75 -13.25 3.32 1.47
CA ASP A 75 -14.44 4.08 1.12
C ASP A 75 -15.60 3.91 2.13
N ASP A 76 -15.50 3.09 3.19
CA ASP A 76 -16.66 2.72 4.03
C ASP A 76 -16.36 2.60 5.56
N LEU A 77 -16.60 3.71 6.25
CA LEU A 77 -16.43 3.93 7.70
C LEU A 77 -17.32 3.07 8.64
N ALA A 78 -18.12 2.09 8.17
CA ALA A 78 -19.12 1.42 9.02
C ALA A 78 -18.81 -0.03 9.45
N ALA A 79 -17.86 -0.74 8.83
CA ALA A 79 -17.91 -2.22 8.83
C ALA A 79 -16.81 -2.97 9.61
N THR A 80 -16.10 -2.37 10.58
CA THR A 80 -15.01 -3.10 11.25
C THR A 80 -14.89 -2.91 12.77
N ARG A 81 -15.77 -3.56 13.54
CA ARG A 81 -15.57 -3.74 15.00
C ARG A 81 -15.77 -5.16 15.51
N SER A 82 -15.86 -6.18 14.66
CA SER A 82 -16.19 -7.52 15.15
C SER A 82 -15.46 -8.65 14.42
N ALA A 83 -14.77 -9.46 15.22
CA ALA A 83 -14.34 -10.84 14.94
C ALA A 83 -13.16 -11.04 13.97
N GLY A 84 -11.92 -10.79 14.43
CA GLY A 84 -10.70 -11.51 14.00
C GLY A 84 -10.39 -11.58 12.50
N THR A 85 -11.10 -10.80 11.70
CA THR A 85 -11.08 -10.77 10.24
C THR A 85 -10.39 -9.48 9.88
N LEU A 86 -9.34 -9.55 9.05
CA LEU A 86 -8.65 -8.38 8.50
C LEU A 86 -9.64 -7.65 7.59
N SER A 87 -10.41 -6.75 8.17
CA SER A 87 -11.07 -5.66 7.48
C SER A 87 -10.27 -4.41 7.84
N LEU A 88 -9.69 -3.83 6.81
CA LEU A 88 -8.84 -2.66 6.87
C LEU A 88 -9.62 -1.55 6.17
N ASP A 89 -9.56 -0.29 6.59
CA ASP A 89 -10.04 0.81 5.74
C ASP A 89 -8.89 1.78 5.47
N LEU A 90 -8.63 2.16 4.21
CA LEU A 90 -7.63 3.19 3.88
C LEU A 90 -8.16 4.61 4.04
N ASP A 91 -9.47 4.81 4.17
CA ASP A 91 -10.03 6.09 4.57
C ASP A 91 -10.04 6.28 6.11
N ASP A 92 -9.86 5.18 6.86
CA ASP A 92 -9.50 5.20 8.28
C ASP A 92 -7.98 5.02 8.42
N LEU A 93 -7.27 6.13 8.56
CA LEU A 93 -5.82 6.14 8.71
C LEU A 93 -5.34 5.34 9.94
N ALA A 94 -6.14 5.25 11.00
CA ALA A 94 -5.83 4.45 12.17
C ALA A 94 -5.99 2.96 11.87
N ALA A 95 -7.11 2.56 11.26
CA ALA A 95 -7.32 1.17 10.82
C ALA A 95 -6.21 0.73 9.86
N THR A 96 -5.86 1.59 8.90
CA THR A 96 -4.76 1.40 7.93
C THR A 96 -3.47 0.98 8.61
N ARG A 97 -3.05 1.78 9.59
CA ARG A 97 -1.86 1.54 10.39
C ARG A 97 -2.01 0.23 11.17
N SER A 98 -3.17 -0.02 11.78
CA SER A 98 -3.44 -1.24 12.53
C SER A 98 -3.31 -2.51 11.69
N ALA A 99 -3.81 -2.59 10.45
CA ALA A 99 -3.58 -3.81 9.67
C ALA A 99 -2.16 -3.92 9.12
N GLY A 100 -1.46 -2.81 8.90
CA GLY A 100 -0.01 -2.84 8.70
C GLY A 100 0.69 -3.54 9.87
N THR A 101 0.32 -3.17 11.11
CA THR A 101 0.83 -3.80 12.35
C THR A 101 0.45 -5.27 12.45
N LEU A 102 -0.82 -5.62 12.23
CA LEU A 102 -1.29 -7.01 12.28
C LEU A 102 -0.56 -7.88 11.25
N LEU A 103 -0.34 -7.37 10.03
CA LEU A 103 0.43 -8.07 9.02
C LEU A 103 1.90 -8.20 9.44
N ALA A 104 2.50 -7.17 10.03
CA ALA A 104 3.86 -7.24 10.54
C ALA A 104 4.01 -8.33 11.61
N ASP A 105 3.08 -8.38 12.57
CA ASP A 105 3.08 -9.39 13.63
C ASP A 105 2.88 -10.80 13.08
N GLU A 106 1.99 -10.98 12.10
CA GLU A 106 1.80 -12.25 11.44
C GLU A 106 3.02 -12.70 10.64
N VAL A 107 3.66 -11.77 9.91
CA VAL A 107 4.89 -12.04 9.16
C VAL A 107 5.99 -12.50 10.11
N LYS A 108 6.14 -11.86 11.28
CA LYS A 108 7.06 -12.32 12.34
C LYS A 108 6.68 -13.69 12.88
N ALA A 109 5.43 -13.87 13.30
CA ALA A 109 4.95 -15.10 13.92
C ALA A 109 5.07 -16.32 12.99
N LYS A 110 4.85 -16.12 11.69
CA LYS A 110 4.95 -17.18 10.67
C LYS A 110 6.34 -17.26 10.01
N ASN A 111 7.29 -16.43 10.46
CA ASN A 111 8.62 -16.31 9.88
C ASN A 111 8.59 -16.14 8.34
N TRP A 112 7.65 -15.33 7.87
CA TRP A 112 7.52 -14.99 6.46
C TRP A 112 8.53 -13.92 6.07
N SER A 113 8.84 -13.88 4.77
CA SER A 113 9.72 -12.89 4.20
C SER A 113 9.03 -12.20 3.05
N ILE A 114 8.66 -10.93 3.24
CA ILE A 114 8.00 -10.11 2.22
C ILE A 114 9.00 -9.84 1.10
N SER A 115 8.64 -10.21 -0.12
CA SER A 115 9.44 -9.95 -1.31
C SER A 115 8.99 -8.69 -2.05
N THR A 116 7.69 -8.40 -2.04
CA THR A 116 7.12 -7.28 -2.79
C THR A 116 5.89 -6.74 -2.07
N LEU A 117 5.86 -5.42 -1.88
CA LEU A 117 4.67 -4.64 -1.56
C LEU A 117 4.24 -3.90 -2.83
N PHE A 118 3.04 -4.19 -3.31
CA PHE A 118 2.48 -3.63 -4.52
C PHE A 118 1.28 -2.73 -4.18
N PHE A 119 1.55 -1.44 -4.02
CA PHE A 119 0.57 -0.41 -3.74
C PHE A 119 -0.09 0.07 -5.03
N ASN A 120 -1.18 -0.59 -5.42
CA ASN A 120 -1.90 -0.31 -6.66
C ASN A 120 -3.26 0.38 -6.43
N ALA A 121 -3.88 0.19 -5.27
CA ALA A 121 -5.18 0.80 -4.97
C ALA A 121 -5.18 2.31 -5.21
N ALA A 122 -6.25 2.82 -5.81
CA ALA A 122 -6.44 4.25 -6.00
C ALA A 122 -7.92 4.54 -6.27
N ILE A 123 -8.36 5.73 -5.91
CA ILE A 123 -9.66 6.28 -6.25
C ILE A 123 -9.53 7.46 -7.19
N TRP A 124 -10.55 7.64 -8.03
CA TRP A 124 -10.77 8.86 -8.79
C TRP A 124 -11.95 9.61 -8.15
N PRO A 125 -11.74 10.78 -7.55
CA PRO A 125 -12.81 11.48 -6.84
C PRO A 125 -13.83 12.06 -7.81
N ALA A 126 -15.11 11.72 -7.63
CA ALA A 126 -16.22 12.33 -8.38
C ALA A 126 -16.66 13.68 -7.77
N LYS A 127 -16.47 13.82 -6.46
CA LYS A 127 -16.77 15.01 -5.67
C LYS A 127 -15.69 15.17 -4.59
N ARG A 128 -15.61 16.35 -3.98
CA ARG A 128 -14.67 16.62 -2.90
C ARG A 128 -15.21 15.99 -1.61
N GLU A 129 -14.40 15.15 -0.99
CA GLU A 129 -14.73 14.43 0.24
C GLU A 129 -13.53 14.45 1.17
N SER A 130 -13.80 14.43 2.47
CA SER A 130 -12.80 14.28 3.50
C SER A 130 -12.91 12.92 4.17
N VAL A 131 -11.82 12.51 4.80
CA VAL A 131 -11.73 11.35 5.67
C VAL A 131 -11.22 11.80 7.03
N LYS A 132 -11.71 11.16 8.08
CA LYS A 132 -11.33 11.49 9.45
C LYS A 132 -10.08 10.69 9.81
N SER A 133 -9.03 11.40 10.15
CA SER A 133 -7.85 10.85 10.81
C SER A 133 -7.98 11.09 12.31
N HIS A 134 -7.78 10.05 13.10
CA HIS A 134 -7.64 10.19 14.54
C HIS A 134 -6.19 9.88 14.92
N ASP A 135 -5.53 10.83 15.56
CA ASP A 135 -4.20 10.65 16.15
C ASP A 135 -4.16 11.23 17.56
N ASP A 136 -3.00 11.15 18.20
CA ASP A 136 -2.81 11.65 19.57
C ASP A 136 -2.98 13.17 19.70
N GLU A 137 -2.97 13.91 18.57
CA GLU A 137 -3.19 15.36 18.51
C GLU A 137 -4.67 15.74 18.28
N GLY A 138 -5.53 14.75 18.03
CA GLY A 138 -6.98 14.90 17.87
C GLY A 138 -7.52 14.41 16.53
N GLU A 139 -8.75 14.83 16.22
CA GLU A 139 -9.41 14.50 14.97
C GLU A 139 -9.04 15.53 13.89
N ARG A 140 -8.51 15.05 12.76
CA ARG A 140 -8.16 15.87 11.60
C ARG A 140 -8.88 15.37 10.36
N GLU A 141 -9.32 16.29 9.51
CA GLU A 141 -9.87 15.94 8.21
C GLU A 141 -8.78 15.99 7.13
N VAL A 142 -8.73 14.95 6.30
CA VAL A 142 -7.79 14.84 5.17
C VAL A 142 -8.58 14.63 3.89
N ASP A 143 -8.17 15.24 2.78
CA ASP A 143 -8.81 15.00 1.48
C ASP A 143 -8.78 13.51 1.13
N LYS A 144 -9.93 12.95 0.77
CA LYS A 144 -10.11 11.51 0.56
C LYS A 144 -9.22 10.96 -0.56
N CYS A 145 -9.05 11.71 -1.64
CA CYS A 145 -8.22 11.27 -2.76
C CYS A 145 -6.74 11.26 -2.37
N LEU A 146 -6.27 12.24 -1.60
CA LEU A 146 -4.91 12.23 -1.06
C LEU A 146 -4.70 11.10 -0.05
N ALA A 147 -5.67 10.91 0.85
CA ALA A 147 -5.64 9.87 1.87
C ALA A 147 -5.48 8.48 1.24
N VAL A 148 -6.39 8.11 0.35
CA VAL A 148 -6.41 6.76 -0.26
C VAL A 148 -5.25 6.55 -1.22
N ASN A 149 -4.95 7.51 -2.11
CA ASN A 149 -3.95 7.29 -3.17
C ASN A 149 -2.52 7.32 -2.65
N HIS A 150 -2.27 7.96 -1.50
CA HIS A 150 -0.92 8.17 -0.99
C HIS A 150 -0.75 7.86 0.50
N ILE A 151 -1.43 8.58 1.40
CA ILE A 151 -1.13 8.55 2.83
C ILE A 151 -1.35 7.16 3.41
N ALA A 152 -2.46 6.53 3.06
CA ALA A 152 -2.83 5.23 3.60
C ALA A 152 -1.83 4.12 3.19
N HIS A 153 -1.25 4.18 1.99
CA HIS A 153 -0.17 3.27 1.63
C HIS A 153 1.07 3.44 2.50
N LEU A 154 1.42 4.68 2.89
CA LEU A 154 2.56 4.94 3.78
C LEU A 154 2.28 4.45 5.20
N LEU A 155 1.07 4.68 5.72
CA LEU A 155 0.66 4.19 7.04
C LEU A 155 0.63 2.67 7.12
N PHE A 156 0.16 2.01 6.06
CA PHE A 156 0.19 0.55 5.97
C PHE A 156 1.63 0.02 5.89
N LEU A 157 2.51 0.72 5.16
CA LEU A 157 3.91 0.37 5.00
C LEU A 157 4.71 0.53 6.30
N GLN A 158 4.44 1.56 7.10
CA GLN A 158 5.28 1.95 8.23
C GLN A 158 5.59 0.80 9.21
N PRO A 159 4.61 0.01 9.70
CA PRO A 159 4.89 -1.12 10.58
C PRO A 159 5.70 -2.25 9.93
N LEU A 160 5.67 -2.34 8.60
CA LEU A 160 6.39 -3.35 7.82
C LEU A 160 7.84 -2.95 7.53
N LEU A 161 8.18 -1.65 7.60
CA LEU A 161 9.52 -1.14 7.27
C LEU A 161 10.67 -1.86 7.99
N PRO A 162 10.62 -2.11 9.32
CA PRO A 162 11.70 -2.82 10.01
C PRO A 162 11.96 -4.21 9.42
N LEU A 163 10.89 -4.93 9.05
CA LEU A 163 10.96 -6.27 8.46
C LEU A 163 11.56 -6.26 7.05
N LEU A 164 11.21 -5.25 6.25
CA LEU A 164 11.77 -5.07 4.91
C LEU A 164 13.25 -4.70 4.98
N LEU A 165 13.61 -3.81 5.91
CA LEU A 165 15.01 -3.43 6.13
C LEU A 165 15.82 -4.65 6.56
N GLU A 166 15.39 -5.40 7.58
CA GLU A 166 16.05 -6.65 7.98
C GLU A 166 16.23 -7.61 6.81
N ARG A 167 15.18 -7.77 5.99
CA ARG A 167 15.22 -8.62 4.80
C ARG A 167 16.23 -8.14 3.75
N ALA A 168 16.38 -6.83 3.59
CA ALA A 168 17.32 -6.25 2.62
C ALA A 168 18.79 -6.56 2.96
N TYR A 169 19.13 -6.79 4.23
CA TYR A 169 20.49 -7.20 4.64
C TYR A 169 20.74 -8.71 4.52
N THR A 170 19.74 -9.51 4.19
CA THR A 170 19.95 -10.95 4.01
C THR A 170 20.71 -11.18 2.69
N PRO A 171 21.90 -11.81 2.70
CA PRO A 171 22.76 -11.95 1.53
C PRO A 171 22.27 -13.08 0.62
N ASP A 172 21.17 -12.85 -0.10
CA ASP A 172 20.61 -13.82 -1.07
C ASP A 172 20.12 -13.18 -2.37
N ASN A 173 20.54 -11.94 -2.67
CA ASN A 173 20.17 -11.16 -3.86
C ASN A 173 18.65 -10.97 -4.06
N ARG A 174 17.84 -11.11 -3.01
CA ARG A 174 16.38 -10.92 -3.06
C ARG A 174 15.93 -9.79 -2.13
N ALA A 175 16.49 -8.61 -2.36
CA ALA A 175 16.05 -7.40 -1.67
C ALA A 175 14.54 -7.17 -1.89
N PRO A 176 13.78 -6.77 -0.85
CA PRO A 176 12.37 -6.52 -0.99
C PRO A 176 12.12 -5.31 -1.87
N ARG A 177 10.99 -5.32 -2.59
CA ARG A 177 10.58 -4.23 -3.48
C ARG A 177 9.32 -3.56 -2.98
N ILE A 178 9.31 -2.24 -2.98
CA ILE A 178 8.11 -1.43 -2.73
C ILE A 178 7.74 -0.78 -4.07
N VAL A 179 6.55 -1.08 -4.57
CA VAL A 179 6.09 -0.65 -5.89
C VAL A 179 4.80 0.15 -5.75
N PHE A 180 4.84 1.42 -6.16
CA PHE A 180 3.65 2.28 -6.23
C PHE A 180 3.13 2.38 -7.66
N THR A 181 1.84 2.14 -7.87
CA THR A 181 1.19 2.37 -9.16
C THR A 181 0.83 3.83 -9.33
N ASN A 182 1.52 4.48 -10.27
CA ASN A 182 1.33 5.90 -10.58
C ASN A 182 0.50 6.11 -11.87
N SER A 183 0.36 7.36 -12.30
CA SER A 183 -0.34 7.76 -13.53
C SER A 183 0.43 8.89 -14.19
N SER A 184 0.52 8.91 -15.52
CA SER A 184 1.12 10.04 -16.27
C SER A 184 0.45 11.39 -16.01
N LEU A 185 -0.73 11.41 -15.39
CA LEU A 185 -1.42 12.62 -14.95
C LEU A 185 -0.66 13.38 -13.85
N HIS A 186 0.29 12.77 -13.13
CA HIS A 186 1.15 13.51 -12.19
C HIS A 186 1.86 14.70 -12.86
N ARG A 187 2.17 14.61 -14.16
CA ARG A 187 2.83 15.67 -14.94
C ARG A 187 1.95 16.90 -15.17
N ARG A 188 0.65 16.79 -14.88
CA ARG A 188 -0.33 17.86 -15.00
C ARG A 188 -0.65 18.52 -13.67
N ALA A 189 -0.05 18.06 -12.56
CA ALA A 189 -0.19 18.72 -11.28
C ALA A 189 0.58 20.04 -11.30
N ASP A 190 -0.02 21.09 -10.74
CA ASP A 190 0.65 22.35 -10.48
C ASP A 190 1.10 22.39 -9.01
N PRO A 191 2.41 22.33 -8.73
CA PRO A 191 2.93 22.38 -7.35
C PRO A 191 2.44 23.57 -6.55
N SER A 192 2.17 24.72 -7.20
CA SER A 192 1.72 25.94 -6.53
C SER A 192 0.30 25.85 -5.95
N THR A 193 -0.48 24.86 -6.42
CA THR A 193 -1.88 24.65 -6.00
C THR A 193 -2.06 23.51 -5.00
N LEU A 194 -1.01 22.76 -4.66
CA LEU A 194 -1.15 21.54 -3.87
C LEU A 194 -1.79 21.80 -2.50
N GLU A 195 -1.30 22.82 -1.79
CA GLU A 195 -1.83 23.16 -0.47
C GLU A 195 -3.30 23.56 -0.55
N SER A 196 -3.68 24.44 -1.47
CA SER A 196 -5.06 24.90 -1.60
C SER A 196 -6.01 23.80 -2.06
N LEU A 197 -5.54 22.87 -2.91
CA LEU A 197 -6.33 21.76 -3.42
C LEU A 197 -6.74 20.77 -2.33
N PHE A 198 -5.83 20.51 -1.38
CA PHE A 198 -6.06 19.60 -0.26
C PHE A 198 -6.51 20.29 1.03
N ASP A 199 -6.51 21.63 1.08
CA ASP A 199 -7.01 22.42 2.21
C ASP A 199 -8.55 22.41 2.26
N LEU A 200 -9.09 21.50 3.06
CA LEU A 200 -10.53 21.30 3.25
C LEU A 200 -11.23 22.46 3.99
N THR A 201 -10.49 23.35 4.65
CA THR A 201 -11.06 24.48 5.40
C THR A 201 -11.55 25.60 4.49
N LYS A 202 -11.02 25.67 3.27
CA LYS A 202 -11.46 26.58 2.22
C LYS A 202 -12.56 25.91 1.39
N SER A 203 -13.46 26.70 0.81
CA SER A 203 -14.57 26.28 -0.08
C SER A 203 -14.14 25.56 -1.37
N GLY A 204 -12.89 25.08 -1.44
CA GLY A 204 -12.19 24.57 -2.60
C GLY A 204 -11.46 25.71 -3.30
N PRO A 205 -10.28 25.45 -3.91
CA PRO A 205 -9.72 26.43 -4.83
C PRO A 205 -10.72 26.66 -5.97
N GLU A 206 -10.80 27.89 -6.48
CA GLU A 206 -11.48 28.12 -7.77
C GLU A 206 -10.92 27.12 -8.80
N GLY A 207 -11.80 26.31 -9.39
CA GLY A 207 -11.39 25.30 -10.37
C GLY A 207 -11.00 23.92 -9.81
N TRP A 208 -11.38 23.56 -8.58
CA TRP A 208 -11.30 22.15 -8.14
C TRP A 208 -11.99 21.22 -9.15
N THR A 209 -11.29 20.18 -9.58
CA THR A 209 -11.86 19.08 -10.37
C THR A 209 -11.31 17.76 -9.88
N GLY A 210 -12.07 16.68 -10.06
CA GLY A 210 -11.58 15.34 -9.73
C GLY A 210 -10.28 14.98 -10.44
N ARG A 211 -10.10 15.48 -11.68
CA ARG A 211 -8.85 15.35 -12.43
C ARG A 211 -7.69 16.09 -11.75
N ALA A 212 -7.89 17.33 -11.32
CA ALA A 212 -6.85 18.11 -10.64
C ALA A 212 -6.43 17.43 -9.33
N CYS A 213 -7.41 17.06 -8.50
CA CYS A 213 -7.21 16.34 -7.25
C CYS A 213 -6.46 15.01 -7.45
N TYR A 214 -6.89 14.20 -8.42
CA TYR A 214 -6.22 12.95 -8.76
C TYR A 214 -4.78 13.18 -9.25
N SER A 215 -4.58 14.14 -10.17
CA SER A 215 -3.25 14.47 -10.72
C SER A 215 -2.29 14.90 -9.61
N ALA A 216 -2.75 15.75 -8.69
CA ALA A 216 -2.00 16.18 -7.52
C ALA A 216 -1.68 15.01 -6.57
N SER A 217 -2.64 14.12 -6.30
CA SER A 217 -2.40 12.94 -5.44
C SER A 217 -1.31 12.02 -6.02
N LYS A 218 -1.27 11.86 -7.35
CA LYS A 218 -0.23 11.06 -8.04
C LYS A 218 1.11 11.79 -8.13
N PHE A 219 1.11 13.12 -8.19
CA PHE A 219 2.33 13.92 -8.05
C PHE A 219 2.94 13.79 -6.65
N ILE A 220 2.13 13.95 -5.60
CA ILE A 220 2.56 13.73 -4.21
C ILE A 220 3.06 12.29 -4.02
N GLN A 221 2.40 11.29 -4.62
CA GLN A 221 2.87 9.90 -4.55
C GLN A 221 4.30 9.73 -5.10
N ILE A 222 4.69 10.46 -6.17
CA ILE A 222 6.07 10.44 -6.68
C ILE A 222 7.03 11.08 -5.69
N LEU A 223 6.68 12.25 -5.16
CA LEU A 223 7.52 12.95 -4.17
C LEU A 223 7.71 12.11 -2.92
N GLY A 224 6.63 11.52 -2.41
CA GLY A 224 6.66 10.63 -1.25
C GLY A 224 7.45 9.36 -1.51
N ALA A 225 7.31 8.72 -2.67
CA ALA A 225 8.11 7.55 -3.03
C ALA A 225 9.61 7.88 -3.13
N ARG A 226 9.96 9.03 -3.71
CA ARG A 226 11.34 9.52 -3.77
C ARG A 226 11.89 9.78 -2.36
N LYS A 227 11.14 10.49 -1.53
CA LYS A 227 11.60 10.81 -0.16
C LYS A 227 11.73 9.54 0.71
N LEU A 228 10.83 8.58 0.52
CA LEU A 228 10.94 7.26 1.13
C LEU A 228 12.22 6.55 0.69
N ALA A 229 12.51 6.53 -0.62
CA ALA A 229 13.73 5.90 -1.14
C ALA A 229 14.99 6.54 -0.54
N GLU A 230 15.09 7.88 -0.54
CA GLU A 230 16.20 8.62 0.09
C GLU A 230 16.40 8.18 1.56
N ARG A 231 15.31 8.14 2.35
CA ARG A 231 15.39 7.72 3.75
C ARG A 231 15.80 6.26 3.91
N LEU A 232 15.31 5.36 3.06
CA LEU A 232 15.69 3.94 3.11
C LEU A 232 17.16 3.75 2.73
N GLU A 233 17.67 4.48 1.75
CA GLU A 233 19.08 4.46 1.35
C GLU A 233 19.99 4.97 2.48
N GLU A 234 19.61 6.06 3.15
CA GLU A 234 20.31 6.57 4.35
C GLU A 234 20.39 5.48 5.43
N GLN A 235 19.26 4.81 5.72
CA GLN A 235 19.21 3.73 6.71
C GLN A 235 20.05 2.51 6.31
N LEU A 236 20.01 2.13 5.03
CA LEU A 236 20.81 1.04 4.46
C LEU A 236 22.31 1.33 4.57
N THR A 237 22.71 2.58 4.33
CA THR A 237 24.10 3.03 4.42
C THR A 237 24.58 3.06 5.87
N LEU A 238 23.80 3.66 6.78
CA LEU A 238 24.15 3.78 8.21
C LEU A 238 24.38 2.41 8.86
N ARG A 239 23.49 1.44 8.61
CA ARG A 239 23.62 0.10 9.18
C ARG A 239 24.72 -0.73 8.50
N GLY A 240 25.01 -0.49 7.23
CA GLY A 240 26.17 -1.09 6.55
C GLY A 240 27.53 -0.56 7.06
N SER A 241 27.52 0.54 7.81
CA SER A 241 28.72 1.20 8.35
C SER A 241 29.01 0.92 9.85
N ASP A 242 28.23 0.07 10.53
CA ASP A 242 28.36 -0.25 11.97
C ASP A 242 28.50 0.98 12.90
N ALA A 243 27.51 1.87 12.89
CA ALA A 243 27.36 2.94 13.88
C ALA A 243 25.95 2.96 14.51
N VAL A 244 25.90 2.69 15.82
CA VAL A 244 24.86 2.95 16.83
C VAL A 244 23.49 3.44 16.28
N ALA A 245 22.47 2.59 16.44
CA ALA A 245 21.07 2.96 16.16
C ALA A 245 20.60 4.11 17.06
N PRO A 246 20.06 5.22 16.52
CA PRO A 246 19.19 6.10 17.27
C PRO A 246 17.74 5.59 17.22
N GLU A 247 17.01 5.84 18.30
CA GLU A 247 15.61 5.47 18.55
C GLU A 247 14.68 5.64 17.35
N LEU A 248 13.94 4.57 17.06
CA LEU A 248 13.06 4.40 15.89
C LEU A 248 11.65 4.99 16.07
N GLU A 249 11.36 5.72 17.15
CA GLU A 249 9.96 5.98 17.55
C GLU A 249 9.40 7.37 17.23
N ARG A 250 10.17 8.34 16.72
CA ARG A 250 9.67 9.74 16.65
C ARG A 250 9.34 10.34 15.28
N HIS A 251 9.58 9.67 14.16
CA HIS A 251 9.53 10.35 12.85
C HIS A 251 8.82 9.60 11.71
N PHE A 252 7.91 8.69 12.02
CA PHE A 252 6.98 8.13 11.02
C PHE A 252 5.53 8.26 11.46
#